data_AF-A0A9X9BDV4-F1
#
_entry.id   AF-A0A9X9BDV4-F1
#
_cell.length_a   1.000
_cell.length_b   1.000
_cell.length_c   1.000
_cell.angle_alpha   90.00
_cell.angle_beta   90.00
_cell.angle_gamma   90.00
#
_symmetry.space_group_name_H-M   'P 1'
#
loop_
_entity.id
_entity.type
_entity.pdbx_description
1 polymer ?
#
loop_
_entity_poly.entity_id
_entity_poly.type
_entity_poly.pdbx_seq_one_letter_code
_entity_poly.pdbx_strand_id
1 'polypeptide(L)'
;KHENRVELCSADSFRTDKTGLFGVDSGYARESSAPATVKTIAGVVVSSTTVTIISIIDEISIMPVRPPLHRPVGRREKRERDRDYARKRDPLACALYRSKRWRTERAAFLHDHPLCVECARHDVIRPASVVDHIDPHGGDETVFWDRSRWQALCASCHGRKTAARDGGFGNARRCS
;
A
#
# COMPACT_ATOMS: atom_id res chain seq x y z
N LYS A 1 -43.67 -40.32 25.81
CA LYS A 1 -43.61 -38.93 25.31
C LYS A 1 -42.24 -38.77 24.64
N HIS A 2 -42.00 -39.58 23.61
CA HIS A 2 -42.06 -39.22 22.19
C HIS A 2 -41.05 -38.15 21.80
N GLU A 3 -40.08 -38.62 21.01
CA GLU A 3 -39.05 -37.87 20.31
C GLU A 3 -39.65 -36.74 19.45
N ASN A 4 -38.89 -35.67 19.27
CA ASN A 4 -39.05 -34.78 18.12
C ASN A 4 -37.66 -34.40 17.59
N ARG A 5 -37.14 -35.31 16.77
CA ARG A 5 -36.16 -35.07 15.72
C ARG A 5 -36.99 -34.76 14.46
N VAL A 6 -36.77 -33.61 13.85
CA VAL A 6 -37.20 -33.33 12.47
C VAL A 6 -35.99 -32.84 11.69
N GLU A 7 -35.84 -33.43 10.52
CA GLU A 7 -34.71 -33.37 9.61
C GLU A 7 -34.71 -32.12 8.70
N LEU A 8 -33.49 -31.77 8.28
CA LEU A 8 -33.03 -31.44 6.93
C LEU A 8 -33.89 -30.54 6.02
N CYS A 9 -33.27 -29.44 5.57
CA CYS A 9 -33.28 -29.08 4.16
C CYS A 9 -31.92 -28.51 3.73
N SER A 10 -31.39 -29.10 2.66
CA SER A 10 -30.09 -28.90 2.03
C SER A 10 -29.92 -27.52 1.39
N ALA A 11 -28.69 -27.01 1.38
CA ALA A 11 -28.22 -26.06 0.37
C ALA A 11 -26.73 -26.30 0.12
N ASP A 12 -26.40 -26.40 -1.16
CA ASP A 12 -25.25 -27.09 -1.69
C ASP A 12 -23.90 -26.39 -1.50
N SER A 13 -22.91 -27.27 -1.35
CA SER A 13 -21.48 -27.02 -1.39
C SER A 13 -21.06 -26.50 -2.78
N PHE A 14 -20.61 -25.24 -2.89
CA PHE A 14 -19.82 -24.82 -4.05
C PHE A 14 -18.34 -24.75 -3.71
N ARG A 15 -17.69 -25.87 -3.97
CA ARG A 15 -16.25 -26.13 -3.89
C ARG A 15 -15.61 -25.52 -5.13
N THR A 16 -14.72 -24.53 -4.97
CA THR A 16 -13.88 -24.06 -6.09
C THR A 16 -12.57 -24.84 -6.07
N ASP A 17 -12.42 -25.70 -7.06
CA ASP A 17 -11.19 -26.38 -7.44
C ASP A 17 -10.30 -25.41 -8.22
N LYS A 18 -9.15 -25.05 -7.63
CA LYS A 18 -8.10 -24.31 -8.33
C LYS A 18 -7.05 -25.28 -8.85
N THR A 19 -7.39 -26.00 -9.90
CA THR A 19 -6.43 -26.66 -10.78
C THR A 19 -6.92 -26.58 -12.22
N GLY A 20 -6.40 -25.61 -12.95
CA GLY A 20 -6.62 -25.44 -14.38
C GLY A 20 -5.36 -24.87 -15.02
N LEU A 21 -4.43 -25.76 -15.34
CA LEU A 21 -3.49 -25.55 -16.45
C LEU A 21 -4.33 -25.31 -17.70
N PHE A 22 -4.19 -24.16 -18.35
CA PHE A 22 -4.26 -24.06 -19.81
C PHE A 22 -3.39 -22.87 -20.24
N GLY A 23 -2.30 -23.19 -20.93
CA GLY A 23 -1.47 -22.21 -21.60
C GLY A 23 -2.13 -21.73 -22.88
N VAL A 24 -1.79 -20.52 -23.29
CA VAL A 24 -1.77 -20.12 -24.69
C VAL A 24 -0.49 -19.33 -24.94
N ASP A 25 0.45 -20.01 -25.58
CA ASP A 25 1.59 -19.42 -26.25
C ASP A 25 1.07 -18.54 -27.38
N SER A 26 1.20 -17.21 -27.25
CA SER A 26 0.97 -16.30 -28.37
C SER A 26 2.33 -15.86 -28.89
N GLY A 27 2.83 -16.64 -29.84
CA GLY A 27 3.97 -16.29 -30.66
C GLY A 27 3.69 -15.00 -31.44
N TYR A 28 4.58 -14.03 -31.29
CA TYR A 28 4.61 -12.83 -32.11
C TYR A 28 4.91 -13.23 -33.56
N ALA A 29 3.91 -13.17 -34.43
CA ALA A 29 4.09 -13.32 -35.86
C ALA A 29 4.98 -12.19 -36.39
N ARG A 30 6.05 -12.56 -37.10
CA ARG A 30 6.84 -11.62 -37.91
C ARG A 30 6.03 -11.30 -39.15
N GLU A 31 5.46 -10.10 -39.19
CA GLU A 31 4.80 -9.59 -40.38
C GLU A 31 5.85 -9.00 -41.33
N SER A 32 5.97 -9.65 -42.49
CA SER A 32 6.81 -9.25 -43.60
C SER A 32 6.22 -8.02 -44.28
N SER A 33 6.88 -6.87 -44.14
CA SER A 33 6.58 -5.66 -44.90
C SER A 33 7.14 -5.76 -46.32
N ALA A 34 6.28 -5.98 -47.32
CA ALA A 34 6.54 -5.66 -48.72
C ALA A 34 5.95 -4.26 -49.06
N PRO A 35 6.52 -3.51 -50.02
CA PRO A 35 6.39 -2.06 -50.09
C PRO A 35 5.11 -1.56 -50.78
N ALA A 36 4.74 -0.34 -50.36
CA ALA A 36 3.61 0.46 -50.79
C ALA A 36 3.57 0.71 -52.31
N THR A 37 2.44 0.38 -52.93
CA THR A 37 2.08 0.85 -54.27
C THR A 37 1.27 2.14 -54.13
N VAL A 38 1.91 3.27 -54.42
CA VAL A 38 1.26 4.59 -54.48
C VAL A 38 0.29 4.60 -55.67
N LYS A 39 -1.02 4.75 -55.39
CA LYS A 39 -2.02 5.09 -56.41
C LYS A 39 -2.28 6.59 -56.37
N THR A 40 -1.78 7.30 -57.37
CA THR A 40 -2.18 8.67 -57.69
C THR A 40 -3.66 8.68 -58.04
N ILE A 41 -4.49 9.35 -57.23
CA ILE A 41 -5.88 9.63 -57.56
C ILE A 41 -5.97 11.12 -57.88
N ALA A 42 -6.24 11.40 -59.16
CA ALA A 42 -6.55 12.73 -59.66
C ALA A 42 -7.92 13.20 -59.13
N GLY A 43 -7.95 14.44 -58.64
CA GLY A 43 -9.12 15.32 -58.58
C GLY A 43 -10.45 14.73 -58.08
N VAL A 44 -10.74 14.86 -56.79
CA VAL A 44 -12.11 14.79 -56.27
C VAL A 44 -12.38 16.02 -55.41
N VAL A 45 -13.44 16.74 -55.78
CA VAL A 45 -13.97 17.93 -55.11
C VAL A 45 -14.47 17.51 -53.72
N VAL A 46 -13.85 18.02 -52.65
CA VAL A 46 -14.23 17.70 -51.27
C VAL A 46 -15.50 18.49 -50.92
N SER A 47 -16.66 17.84 -51.04
CA SER A 47 -17.96 18.40 -50.67
C SER A 47 -18.06 18.65 -49.16
N SER A 48 -18.62 19.80 -48.80
CA SER A 48 -18.69 20.42 -47.47
C SER A 48 -19.40 19.61 -46.36
N THR A 49 -19.77 18.35 -46.60
CA THR A 49 -20.38 17.46 -45.59
C THR A 49 -19.38 16.53 -44.90
N THR A 50 -18.14 16.37 -45.41
CA THR A 50 -17.11 15.56 -44.73
C THR A 50 -16.45 16.30 -43.57
N VAL A 51 -16.53 17.64 -43.54
CA VAL A 51 -15.91 18.47 -42.49
C VAL A 51 -16.65 18.31 -41.16
N THR A 52 -17.97 18.12 -41.16
CA THR A 52 -18.77 18.00 -39.93
C THR A 52 -18.62 16.65 -39.22
N ILE A 53 -18.31 15.57 -39.96
CA ILE A 53 -18.12 14.24 -39.37
C ILE A 53 -16.74 14.10 -38.72
N ILE A 54 -15.70 14.76 -39.28
CA ILE A 54 -14.33 14.72 -38.74
C ILE A 54 -14.23 15.44 -37.38
N SER A 55 -15.06 16.45 -37.11
CA SER A 55 -15.03 17.18 -35.82
C SER A 55 -15.61 16.40 -34.62
N ILE A 56 -16.42 15.35 -34.82
CA ILE A 56 -16.99 14.57 -33.71
C ILE A 56 -16.01 13.48 -33.23
N ILE A 57 -15.09 13.04 -34.07
CA ILE A 57 -14.13 11.96 -33.77
C ILE A 57 -12.87 12.46 -33.03
N ASP A 58 -12.61 13.77 -33.02
CA ASP A 58 -11.47 14.37 -32.30
C ASP A 58 -11.72 14.56 -30.78
N GLU A 59 -12.97 14.48 -30.30
CA GLU A 59 -13.32 14.71 -28.88
C GLU A 59 -13.34 13.42 -28.01
N ILE A 60 -13.22 12.22 -28.61
CA ILE A 60 -13.37 10.93 -27.89
C ILE A 60 -12.03 10.20 -27.59
N SER A 61 -10.86 10.74 -27.97
CA SER A 61 -9.59 9.99 -27.83
C SER A 61 -8.38 10.77 -27.31
N ILE A 62 -8.56 11.63 -26.29
CA ILE A 62 -7.42 12.18 -25.53
C ILE A 62 -7.58 11.79 -24.05
N MET A 63 -7.60 10.49 -23.74
CA MET A 63 -7.33 10.04 -22.38
C MET A 63 -5.81 10.00 -22.20
N PRO A 64 -5.23 10.74 -21.23
CA PRO A 64 -3.80 10.68 -21.01
C PRO A 64 -3.42 9.27 -20.59
N VAL A 65 -2.62 8.60 -21.42
CA VAL A 65 -2.07 7.28 -21.10
C VAL A 65 -1.19 7.44 -19.86
N ARG A 66 -1.41 6.59 -18.86
CA ARG A 66 -0.58 6.57 -17.65
C ARG A 66 0.89 6.41 -18.07
N PRO A 67 1.79 7.35 -17.74
CA PRO A 67 3.20 7.21 -18.09
C PRO A 67 3.76 5.92 -17.46
N PRO A 68 4.70 5.25 -18.12
CA PRO A 68 5.33 4.06 -17.57
C PRO A 68 5.98 4.40 -16.23
N LEU A 69 5.69 3.58 -15.21
CA LEU A 69 6.29 3.76 -13.89
C LEU A 69 7.80 3.49 -14.00
N HIS A 70 8.61 4.47 -13.60
CA HIS A 70 10.06 4.30 -13.55
C HIS A 70 10.44 3.15 -12.60
N ARG A 71 10.97 2.07 -13.18
CA ARG A 71 11.51 0.93 -12.46
C ARG A 71 13.03 0.89 -12.66
N PRO A 72 13.82 1.39 -11.68
CA PRO A 72 15.27 1.32 -11.80
C PRO A 72 15.74 -0.13 -11.83
N VAL A 73 16.75 -0.39 -12.65
CA VAL A 73 17.45 -1.68 -12.72
C VAL A 73 18.09 -1.97 -11.36
N GLY A 74 18.00 -3.22 -10.88
CA GLY A 74 18.52 -3.61 -9.57
C GLY A 74 17.58 -3.32 -8.38
N ARG A 75 16.36 -2.82 -8.61
CA ARG A 75 15.34 -2.74 -7.55
C ARG A 75 14.96 -4.16 -7.11
N ARG A 76 15.33 -4.53 -5.88
CA ARG A 76 14.86 -5.76 -5.22
C ARG A 76 13.34 -5.90 -5.30
N GLU A 77 12.83 -7.12 -5.32
CA GLU A 77 11.39 -7.31 -5.31
C GLU A 77 10.78 -6.91 -3.96
N LYS A 78 9.51 -6.51 -3.95
CA LYS A 78 8.82 -6.17 -2.70
C LYS A 78 8.85 -7.34 -1.72
N ARG A 79 8.56 -8.56 -2.19
CA ARG A 79 8.57 -9.79 -1.38
C ARG A 79 9.91 -10.05 -0.72
N GLU A 80 11.01 -9.84 -1.45
CA GLU A 80 12.36 -10.02 -0.94
C GLU A 80 12.68 -8.98 0.15
N ARG A 81 12.39 -7.70 -0.11
CA ARG A 81 12.56 -6.64 0.91
C ARG A 81 11.75 -6.94 2.16
N ASP A 82 10.48 -7.30 2.02
CA ASP A 82 9.59 -7.58 3.15
C ASP A 82 10.12 -8.77 3.98
N ARG A 83 10.66 -9.81 3.33
CA ARG A 83 11.32 -10.95 4.00
C ARG A 83 12.60 -10.53 4.72
N ASP A 84 13.43 -9.69 4.10
CA ASP A 84 14.64 -9.15 4.71
C ASP A 84 14.33 -8.26 5.92
N TYR A 85 13.28 -7.43 5.84
CA TYR A 85 12.78 -6.63 6.97
C TYR A 85 12.25 -7.53 8.09
N ALA A 86 11.49 -8.57 7.77
CA ALA A 86 10.99 -9.52 8.77
C ALA A 86 12.14 -10.29 9.46
N ARG A 87 13.19 -10.69 8.72
CA ARG A 87 14.37 -11.39 9.27
C ARG A 87 15.16 -10.53 10.25
N LYS A 88 15.26 -9.22 10.00
CA LYS A 88 16.00 -8.29 10.86
C LYS A 88 15.24 -7.86 12.10
N ARG A 89 13.94 -8.17 12.19
CA ARG A 89 13.09 -7.71 13.28
C ARG A 89 13.21 -8.64 14.47
N ASP A 90 13.44 -8.07 15.65
CA ASP A 90 13.47 -8.85 16.90
C ASP A 90 12.09 -9.49 17.18
N PRO A 91 12.01 -10.84 17.27
CA PRO A 91 10.78 -11.55 17.61
C PRO A 91 10.22 -11.18 18.98
N LEU A 92 11.07 -10.88 19.97
CA LEU A 92 10.64 -10.55 21.33
C LEU A 92 9.93 -9.20 21.35
N ALA A 93 10.56 -8.16 20.77
CA ALA A 93 9.93 -6.87 20.55
C ALA A 93 8.56 -7.01 19.84
N CYS A 94 8.48 -7.86 18.82
CA CYS A 94 7.21 -8.11 18.13
C CYS A 94 6.13 -8.70 19.05
N ALA A 95 6.50 -9.64 19.91
CA ALA A 95 5.58 -10.28 20.84
C ALA A 95 5.04 -9.28 21.86
N LEU A 96 5.90 -8.40 22.39
CA LEU A 96 5.52 -7.34 23.32
C LEU A 96 4.45 -6.41 22.74
N TYR A 97 4.66 -5.90 21.51
CA TYR A 97 3.68 -5.05 20.83
C TYR A 97 2.38 -5.78 20.46
N ARG A 98 2.39 -7.10 20.28
CA ARG A 98 1.16 -7.89 20.01
C ARG A 98 0.40 -8.28 21.28
N SER A 99 1.04 -8.17 22.44
CA SER A 99 0.48 -8.62 23.71
C SER A 99 -0.85 -7.92 24.05
N LYS A 100 -1.74 -8.62 24.75
CA LYS A 100 -2.99 -8.04 25.26
C LYS A 100 -2.70 -6.93 26.26
N ARG A 101 -1.69 -7.14 27.12
CA ARG A 101 -1.23 -6.16 28.10
C ARG A 101 -0.89 -4.82 27.44
N TRP A 102 -0.11 -4.83 26.35
CA TRP A 102 0.21 -3.60 25.62
C TRP A 102 -1.03 -2.88 25.12
N ARG A 103 -2.00 -3.60 24.53
CA ARG A 103 -3.24 -2.98 24.04
C ARG A 103 -4.04 -2.29 25.14
N THR A 104 -4.14 -2.91 26.32
CA THR A 104 -4.82 -2.33 27.49
C THR A 104 -4.07 -1.12 28.03
N GLU A 105 -2.77 -1.26 28.28
CA GLU A 105 -1.92 -0.19 28.82
C GLU A 105 -1.84 1.02 27.88
N ARG A 106 -1.71 0.77 26.57
CA ARG A 106 -1.75 1.81 25.53
C ARG A 106 -3.06 2.58 25.54
N ALA A 107 -4.19 1.88 25.68
CA ALA A 107 -5.49 2.53 25.71
C ALA A 107 -5.66 3.41 26.96
N ALA A 108 -5.25 2.91 28.14
CA ALA A 108 -5.24 3.69 29.38
C ALA A 108 -4.33 4.93 29.26
N PHE A 109 -3.12 4.76 28.73
CA PHE A 109 -2.19 5.88 28.56
C PHE A 109 -2.71 6.97 27.61
N LEU A 110 -3.36 6.59 26.50
CA LEU A 110 -3.97 7.53 25.56
C LEU A 110 -5.21 8.21 26.13
N HIS A 111 -5.92 7.56 27.05
CA HIS A 111 -7.03 8.18 27.77
C HIS A 111 -6.52 9.30 28.70
N ASP A 112 -5.43 9.04 29.43
CA ASP A 112 -4.84 10.03 30.35
C ASP A 112 -4.09 11.14 29.60
N HIS A 113 -3.56 10.84 28.40
CA HIS A 113 -2.82 11.78 27.55
C HIS A 113 -3.49 11.92 26.17
N PRO A 114 -4.62 12.65 26.08
CA PRO A 114 -5.40 12.74 24.84
C PRO A 114 -4.72 13.60 23.76
N LEU A 115 -3.75 14.44 24.12
CA LEU A 115 -3.09 15.39 23.22
C LEU A 115 -1.68 14.94 22.84
N CYS A 116 -1.26 15.29 21.62
CA CYS A 116 0.08 15.05 21.13
C CYS A 116 1.08 15.99 21.84
N VAL A 117 2.03 15.42 22.57
CA VAL A 117 3.06 16.17 23.34
C VAL A 117 3.87 17.09 22.43
N GLU A 118 4.25 16.60 21.26
CA GLU A 118 5.03 17.38 20.31
C GLU A 118 4.22 18.53 19.70
N CYS A 119 2.94 18.34 19.40
CA CYS A 119 2.10 19.44 18.87
C CYS A 119 1.82 20.47 19.96
N ALA A 120 1.59 20.03 21.20
CA ALA A 120 1.37 20.91 22.35
C ALA A 120 2.58 21.84 22.61
N ARG A 121 3.82 21.38 22.36
CA ARG A 121 5.03 22.21 22.43
C ARG A 121 5.10 23.34 21.40
N HIS A 122 4.34 23.22 20.31
CA HIS A 122 4.24 24.23 19.26
C HIS A 122 2.89 24.98 19.34
N ASP A 123 2.22 24.95 20.49
CA ASP A 123 0.89 25.55 20.72
C ASP A 123 -0.20 25.04 19.77
N VAL A 124 -0.03 23.85 19.21
CA VAL A 124 -1.01 23.20 18.33
C VAL A 124 -1.75 22.10 19.08
N ILE A 125 -3.06 22.25 19.19
CA ILE A 125 -3.92 21.22 19.78
C ILE A 125 -4.20 20.15 18.72
N ARG A 126 -3.72 18.92 18.96
CA ARG A 126 -3.99 17.76 18.10
C ARG A 126 -4.13 16.50 18.94
N PRO A 127 -5.14 15.65 18.66
CA PRO A 127 -5.29 14.40 19.39
C PRO A 127 -4.11 13.47 19.15
N ALA A 128 -3.68 12.78 20.21
CA ALA A 128 -2.74 11.69 20.11
C ALA A 128 -3.45 10.43 19.60
N SER A 129 -2.80 9.70 18.70
CA SER A 129 -3.32 8.44 18.15
C SER A 129 -2.39 7.26 18.40
N VAL A 130 -1.12 7.52 18.73
CA VAL A 130 -0.10 6.50 18.93
C VAL A 130 0.68 6.79 20.20
N VAL A 131 1.10 5.72 20.88
CA VAL A 131 2.03 5.76 21.99
C VAL A 131 3.37 5.28 21.46
N ASP A 132 4.40 6.04 21.75
CA ASP A 132 5.73 5.85 21.22
C ASP A 132 6.75 5.94 22.35
N HIS A 133 7.82 5.14 22.27
CA HIS A 133 8.87 5.11 23.28
C HIS A 133 9.88 6.22 22.98
N ILE A 134 10.13 7.12 23.94
CA ILE A 134 11.12 8.21 23.82
C ILE A 134 12.47 7.61 23.44
N ASP A 135 12.95 6.64 24.21
CA ASP A 135 14.14 5.85 23.88
C ASP A 135 13.74 4.48 23.32
N PRO A 136 14.40 4.00 22.26
CA PRO A 136 14.13 2.67 21.74
C PRO A 136 14.50 1.63 22.80
N HIS A 137 13.56 0.75 23.15
CA HIS A 137 13.74 -0.25 24.20
C HIS A 137 14.76 -1.34 23.85
N GLY A 138 15.16 -1.49 22.58
CA GLY A 138 16.23 -2.42 22.16
C GLY A 138 15.95 -3.91 22.42
N GLY A 139 14.74 -4.26 22.84
CA GLY A 139 14.35 -5.62 23.27
C GLY A 139 14.25 -5.80 24.79
N ASP A 140 14.60 -4.80 25.60
CA ASP A 140 14.46 -4.85 27.05
C ASP A 140 13.00 -4.60 27.49
N GLU A 141 12.42 -5.57 28.20
CA GLU A 141 11.04 -5.49 28.69
C GLU A 141 10.87 -4.43 29.79
N THR A 142 11.89 -4.21 30.63
CA THR A 142 11.80 -3.26 31.74
C THR A 142 11.64 -1.84 31.21
N VAL A 143 12.42 -1.50 30.20
CA VAL A 143 12.36 -0.22 29.47
C VAL A 143 11.06 -0.13 28.66
N PHE A 144 10.58 -1.24 28.10
CA PHE A 144 9.34 -1.26 27.34
C PHE A 144 8.11 -0.88 28.19
N TRP A 145 8.03 -1.40 29.42
CA TRP A 145 6.89 -1.19 30.32
C TRP A 145 6.97 0.08 31.18
N ASP A 146 8.08 0.80 31.12
CA ASP A 146 8.25 2.06 31.83
C ASP A 146 7.44 3.18 31.17
N ARG A 147 6.30 3.53 31.80
CA ARG A 147 5.40 4.59 31.33
C ARG A 147 6.04 5.96 31.29
N SER A 148 7.09 6.23 32.08
CA SER A 148 7.78 7.53 32.06
C SER A 148 8.53 7.78 30.74
N ARG A 149 8.84 6.70 30.02
CA ARG A 149 9.48 6.72 28.71
C ARG A 149 8.48 6.73 27.55
N TRP A 150 7.18 6.73 27.83
CA TRP A 150 6.15 6.79 26.81
C TRP A 150 5.80 8.23 26.48
N GLN A 151 5.51 8.49 25.21
CA GLN A 151 4.98 9.77 24.75
C GLN A 151 3.76 9.55 23.86
N ALA A 152 2.73 10.36 24.08
CA ALA A 152 1.54 10.39 23.25
C ALA A 152 1.79 11.29 22.04
N LEU A 153 1.71 10.73 20.83
CA LEU A 153 1.95 11.44 19.57
C LEU A 153 0.79 11.27 18.59
N CYS A 154 0.64 12.24 17.70
CA CYS A 154 -0.17 12.07 16.50
C CYS A 154 0.61 11.30 15.42
N ALA A 155 -0.10 10.70 14.46
CA ALA A 155 0.51 9.93 13.37
C ALA A 155 1.57 10.71 12.57
N SER A 156 1.36 12.03 12.36
CA SER A 156 2.28 12.90 11.64
C SER A 156 3.60 13.11 12.41
N CYS A 157 3.52 13.47 13.70
CA CYS A 157 4.72 13.66 14.52
C CYS A 157 5.48 12.35 14.74
N HIS A 158 4.75 11.24 14.92
CA HIS A 158 5.36 9.92 14.99
C HIS A 158 6.14 9.58 13.72
N GLY A 159 5.52 9.75 12.54
CA GLY A 159 6.20 9.52 11.26
C GLY A 159 7.44 10.38 11.07
N ARG A 160 7.39 11.66 11.45
CA ARG A 160 8.55 12.57 11.44
C ARG A 160 9.67 12.08 12.34
N LYS A 161 9.37 11.61 13.55
CA LYS A 161 10.36 11.04 14.48
C LYS A 161 11.01 9.78 13.91
N THR A 162 10.22 8.84 13.38
CA THR A 162 10.74 7.62 12.74
C THR A 162 11.63 7.95 11.56
N ALA A 163 11.21 8.86 10.67
CA ALA A 163 12.02 9.30 9.53
C ALA A 163 13.35 9.92 9.95
N ALA A 164 13.34 10.74 11.02
CA ALA A 164 14.54 11.38 11.54
C ALA A 164 15.53 10.41 12.19
N ARG A 165 15.05 9.30 12.77
CA ARG A 165 15.88 8.27 13.42
C ARG A 165 16.37 7.21 12.43
N ASP A 166 15.46 6.68 11.62
CA ASP A 166 15.74 5.56 10.72
C ASP A 166 16.34 5.99 9.36
N GLY A 167 16.43 7.31 9.11
CA GLY A 167 16.96 7.87 7.86
C GLY A 167 15.99 7.72 6.68
N GLY A 168 14.68 7.72 6.94
CA GLY A 168 13.66 7.67 5.89
C GLY A 168 13.69 8.91 4.99
N PHE A 169 13.22 8.78 3.74
CA PHE A 169 13.08 9.86 2.76
C PHE A 169 14.39 10.54 2.29
N GLY A 170 15.53 9.85 2.37
CA GLY A 170 16.82 10.41 1.95
C GLY A 170 17.53 11.21 3.04
N ASN A 171 17.03 11.17 4.28
CA ASN A 171 17.69 11.78 5.43
C ASN A 171 18.91 10.95 5.85
N ALA A 172 20.04 11.60 6.12
CA ALA A 172 21.18 10.94 6.73
C ALA A 172 20.76 10.35 8.09
N ARG A 173 21.14 9.10 8.35
CA ARG A 173 21.00 8.51 9.70
C ARG A 173 21.88 9.32 10.63
N ARG A 174 21.32 9.90 11.70
CA ARG A 174 22.13 10.52 12.74
C ARG A 174 22.88 9.39 13.44
N CYS A 175 24.21 9.35 13.30
CA CYS A 175 25.04 8.52 14.15
C CYS A 175 24.94 9.08 15.57
N SER A 176 24.36 8.28 16.46
CA SER A 176 24.35 8.49 17.92
C SER A 176 25.54 7.80 18.54
#